data_AF-A0A0L8KRS8-F1
#
_entry.id   AF-A0A0L8KRS8-F1
#
_cell.length_a   1.000
_cell.length_b   1.000
_cell.length_c   1.000
_cell.angle_alpha   90.00
_cell.angle_beta   90.00
_cell.angle_gamma   90.00
#
_symmetry.space_group_name_H-M   'P 1'
#
loop_
_entity.id
_entity.type
_entity.pdbx_description
1 polymer ?
#
loop_
_entity_poly.entity_id
_entity_poly.type
_entity_poly.pdbx_seq_one_letter_code
_entity_poly.pdbx_strand_id
1 'polypeptide(L)'
;AAWSPDLGFAEPDPPTVAIARGAAVRLAEAGAVRLVRPVTPLRLEDPAPAWLALRSPGVDPSTPAAEAALAPARRVRADNDRRLAELFAGPELLLTPTTPGPPHGHEGPGERYSTALTWAFNLSGHPAVSIPAGFGDDGCPVGLQIVAPHGREDLLLRTIAGVMADRAF
;
A
#
# COMPACT_ATOMS: atom_id res chain seq x y z
N ALA A 1 4.82 -9.72 -9.54
CA ALA A 1 4.38 -8.43 -8.98
C ALA A 1 3.22 -7.88 -9.79
N ALA A 2 2.11 -7.52 -9.15
CA ALA A 2 1.08 -6.68 -9.75
C ALA A 2 1.32 -5.22 -9.39
N TRP A 3 0.99 -4.30 -10.30
CA TRP A 3 1.04 -2.86 -10.07
C TRP A 3 -0.39 -2.33 -9.83
N SER A 4 -0.54 -1.47 -8.82
CA SER A 4 -1.75 -0.69 -8.61
C SER A 4 -1.38 0.76 -8.29
N PRO A 5 -1.85 1.75 -9.07
CA PRO A 5 -1.51 3.14 -8.83
C PRO A 5 -2.19 3.71 -7.57
N ASP A 6 -3.31 3.13 -7.15
CA ASP A 6 -4.27 3.76 -6.22
C ASP A 6 -5.01 2.77 -5.29
N LEU A 7 -4.73 1.46 -5.41
CA LEU A 7 -5.45 0.37 -4.74
C LEU A 7 -6.97 0.33 -5.03
N GLY A 8 -7.43 1.13 -6.00
CA GLY A 8 -8.82 1.32 -6.40
C GLY A 8 -9.70 2.13 -5.46
N PHE A 9 -9.13 2.77 -4.43
CA PHE A 9 -9.86 3.69 -3.53
C PHE A 9 -9.18 5.05 -3.34
N ALA A 10 -7.87 5.14 -3.52
CA ALA A 10 -7.13 6.39 -3.35
C ALA A 10 -7.10 7.21 -4.65
N GLU A 11 -6.61 8.44 -4.56
CA GLU A 11 -6.39 9.29 -5.74
C GLU A 11 -4.98 9.90 -5.71
N PRO A 12 -3.89 9.12 -5.88
CA PRO A 12 -2.55 9.67 -5.83
C PRO A 12 -2.25 10.66 -6.96
N ASP A 13 -1.38 11.61 -6.68
CA ASP A 13 -0.97 12.63 -7.64
C ASP A 13 -0.30 11.98 -8.86
N PRO A 14 -0.63 12.39 -10.10
CA PRO A 14 -0.08 11.77 -11.29
C PRO A 14 1.46 11.72 -11.35
N PRO A 15 2.21 12.76 -10.92
CA PRO A 15 3.68 12.69 -10.85
C PRO A 15 4.17 11.61 -9.89
N THR A 16 3.57 11.50 -8.70
CA THR A 16 3.87 10.46 -7.70
C THR A 16 3.67 9.06 -8.29
N VAL A 17 2.54 8.85 -8.98
CA VAL A 17 2.24 7.57 -9.66
C VAL A 17 3.27 7.27 -10.74
N ALA A 18 3.63 8.26 -11.56
CA ALA A 18 4.58 8.08 -12.65
C ALA A 18 5.98 7.69 -12.13
N ILE A 19 6.47 8.37 -11.09
CA ILE A 19 7.78 8.09 -10.47
C ILE A 19 7.80 6.70 -9.82
N ALA A 20 6.79 6.38 -9.00
CA ALA A 20 6.67 5.07 -8.38
C ALA A 20 6.54 3.93 -9.41
N ARG A 21 5.80 4.16 -10.49
CA ARG A 21 5.69 3.19 -11.60
C ARG A 21 7.03 3.03 -12.34
N GLY A 22 7.78 4.12 -12.52
CA GLY A 22 9.13 4.07 -13.07
C GLY A 22 10.06 3.17 -12.26
N ALA A 23 10.04 3.30 -10.92
CA ALA A 23 10.80 2.41 -10.05
C ALA A 23 10.34 0.95 -10.17
N ALA A 24 9.03 0.68 -10.25
CA ALA A 24 8.51 -0.66 -10.46
C ALA A 24 8.98 -1.28 -11.80
N VAL A 25 9.12 -0.47 -12.86
CA VAL A 25 9.68 -0.90 -14.15
C VAL A 25 11.17 -1.20 -14.02
N ARG A 26 11.96 -0.35 -13.33
CA ARG A 26 13.39 -0.63 -13.09
C ARG A 26 13.61 -1.94 -12.33
N LEU A 27 12.78 -2.23 -11.33
CA LEU A 27 12.81 -3.55 -10.64
C LEU A 27 12.56 -4.71 -11.60
N ALA A 28 11.70 -4.51 -12.59
CA ALA A 28 11.37 -5.53 -13.57
C ALA A 28 12.51 -5.75 -14.58
N GLU A 29 13.12 -4.65 -15.05
CA GLU A 29 14.26 -4.67 -15.97
C GLU A 29 15.50 -5.29 -15.31
N ALA A 30 15.71 -5.04 -14.02
CA ALA A 30 16.76 -5.68 -13.21
C ALA A 30 16.46 -7.16 -12.88
N GLY A 31 15.29 -7.69 -13.26
CA GLY A 31 14.89 -9.07 -12.98
C GLY A 31 14.52 -9.34 -11.52
N ALA A 32 14.46 -8.31 -10.66
CA ALA A 32 14.08 -8.45 -9.26
C ALA A 32 12.60 -8.85 -9.09
N VAL A 33 11.75 -8.42 -10.02
CA VAL A 33 10.34 -8.83 -10.11
C VAL A 33 9.93 -9.07 -11.55
N ARG A 34 8.86 -9.84 -11.77
CA ARG A 34 8.13 -9.86 -13.04
C ARG A 34 6.81 -9.13 -12.88
N LEU A 35 6.59 -8.05 -13.62
CA LEU A 35 5.31 -7.35 -13.64
C LEU A 35 4.27 -8.16 -14.40
N VAL A 36 3.11 -8.37 -13.79
CA VAL A 36 1.97 -9.07 -14.37
C VAL A 36 0.72 -8.21 -14.26
N ARG A 37 -0.16 -8.32 -15.26
CA ARG A 37 -1.50 -7.73 -15.18
C ARG A 37 -2.42 -8.74 -14.50
N PRO A 38 -3.03 -8.43 -13.35
CA PRO A 38 -4.01 -9.32 -12.73
C PRO A 38 -5.25 -9.44 -13.64
N VAL A 39 -5.90 -10.60 -13.61
CA VAL A 39 -7.11 -10.88 -14.39
C VAL A 39 -8.23 -9.92 -13.98
N THR A 40 -8.43 -9.78 -12.67
CA THR A 40 -9.34 -8.80 -12.07
C THR A 40 -8.51 -7.61 -11.55
N PRO A 41 -8.79 -6.37 -11.99
CA PRO A 41 -8.16 -5.20 -11.40
C PRO A 41 -8.44 -5.12 -9.89
N LEU A 42 -7.40 -4.88 -9.09
CA LEU A 42 -7.57 -4.68 -7.65
C LEU A 42 -8.39 -3.42 -7.40
N ARG A 43 -9.48 -3.56 -6.63
CA ARG A 43 -10.24 -2.44 -6.07
C ARG A 43 -10.56 -2.75 -4.63
N LEU A 44 -9.88 -2.13 -3.68
CA LEU A 44 -10.20 -2.24 -2.25
C LEU A 44 -11.33 -1.27 -1.89
N GLU A 45 -12.07 -1.54 -0.83
CA GLU A 45 -12.88 -0.53 -0.15
C GLU A 45 -11.96 0.42 0.62
N ASP A 46 -12.32 1.69 0.71
CA ASP A 46 -11.56 2.68 1.47
C ASP A 46 -11.40 2.22 2.94
N PRO A 47 -10.16 1.98 3.41
CA PRO A 47 -9.90 1.54 4.77
C PRO A 47 -10.07 2.66 5.81
N ALA A 48 -10.17 3.93 5.41
CA ALA A 48 -10.18 5.06 6.33
C ALA A 48 -11.26 4.95 7.42
N PRO A 49 -12.55 4.69 7.10
CA PRO A 49 -13.56 4.56 8.15
C PRO A 49 -13.26 3.44 9.15
N ALA A 50 -12.70 2.32 8.67
CA ALA A 50 -12.33 1.19 9.51
C ALA A 50 -11.14 1.52 10.43
N TRP A 51 -10.12 2.18 9.90
CA TRP A 51 -8.95 2.62 10.67
C TRP A 51 -9.33 3.65 11.74
N LEU A 52 -10.18 4.62 11.38
CA LEU A 52 -10.71 5.65 12.27
C LEU A 52 -11.54 5.06 13.42
N ALA A 53 -12.35 4.04 13.12
CA ALA A 53 -13.13 3.33 14.14
C ALA A 53 -12.23 2.58 15.13
N LEU A 54 -11.22 1.84 14.62
CA LEU A 54 -10.32 1.03 15.45
C LEU A 54 -9.38 1.85 16.34
N ARG A 55 -9.02 3.07 15.93
CA ARG A 55 -8.18 3.98 16.75
C ARG A 55 -8.95 4.77 17.81
N SER A 56 -10.28 4.71 17.81
CA SER A 56 -11.10 5.52 18.71
C SER A 56 -10.87 5.09 20.17
N PRO A 57 -10.36 5.99 21.05
CA PRO A 57 -10.12 5.64 22.45
C PRO A 57 -11.44 5.38 23.19
N GLY A 58 -11.40 4.49 24.19
CA GLY A 58 -12.51 4.26 25.11
C GLY A 58 -13.54 3.22 24.66
N VAL A 59 -13.32 2.54 23.53
CA VAL A 59 -14.14 1.39 23.13
C VAL A 59 -13.50 0.12 23.70
N ASP A 60 -14.08 -0.45 24.76
CA ASP A 60 -13.70 -1.78 25.22
C ASP A 60 -14.21 -2.82 24.21
N PRO A 61 -13.31 -3.49 23.45
CA PRO A 61 -13.68 -4.39 22.37
C PRO A 61 -14.41 -5.65 22.85
N SER A 62 -14.45 -5.91 24.16
CA SER A 62 -15.18 -7.04 24.76
C SER A 62 -16.68 -6.77 24.99
N THR A 63 -17.14 -5.53 24.74
CA THR A 63 -18.55 -5.16 24.97
C THR A 63 -19.43 -5.31 23.72
N PRO A 64 -20.72 -5.66 23.86
CA PRO A 64 -21.66 -5.71 22.72
C PRO A 64 -21.83 -4.37 21.99
N ALA A 65 -21.72 -3.25 22.72
CA ALA A 65 -21.79 -1.91 22.13
C ALA A 65 -20.57 -1.63 21.23
N ALA A 66 -19.38 -2.06 21.64
CA ALA A 66 -18.18 -2.01 20.81
C ALA A 66 -18.29 -2.90 19.58
N GLU A 67 -18.87 -4.09 19.71
CA GLU A 67 -19.11 -4.98 18.58
C GLU A 67 -19.99 -4.33 17.52
N ALA A 68 -21.11 -3.73 17.91
CA ALA A 68 -21.98 -3.00 16.98
C ALA A 68 -21.26 -1.80 16.33
N ALA A 69 -20.49 -1.04 17.11
CA ALA A 69 -19.74 0.12 16.61
C ALA A 69 -18.60 -0.28 15.64
N LEU A 70 -17.97 -1.44 15.84
CA LEU A 70 -16.87 -1.94 15.02
C LEU A 70 -17.32 -2.85 13.86
N ALA A 71 -18.59 -3.23 13.78
CA ALA A 71 -19.11 -4.09 12.73
C ALA A 71 -18.82 -3.56 11.30
N PRO A 72 -18.98 -2.25 11.00
CA PRO A 72 -18.60 -1.70 9.70
C PRO A 72 -17.10 -1.83 9.41
N ALA A 73 -16.24 -1.60 10.41
CA ALA A 73 -14.79 -1.73 10.28
C ALA A 73 -14.37 -3.18 10.00
N ARG A 74 -15.00 -4.14 10.69
CA ARG A 74 -14.79 -5.58 10.46
C ARG A 74 -15.24 -6.00 9.06
N ARG A 75 -16.35 -5.44 8.55
CA ARG A 75 -16.81 -5.70 7.18
C ARG A 75 -15.79 -5.22 6.15
N VAL A 76 -15.34 -3.96 6.24
CA VAL A 76 -14.34 -3.39 5.32
C VAL A 76 -13.06 -4.23 5.33
N ARG A 77 -12.58 -4.61 6.53
CA ARG A 77 -11.42 -5.48 6.66
C ARG A 77 -11.66 -6.84 5.98
N ALA A 78 -12.76 -7.52 6.26
CA ALA A 78 -13.05 -8.83 5.69
C ALA A 78 -13.19 -8.79 4.15
N ASP A 79 -13.83 -7.75 3.61
CA ASP A 79 -13.96 -7.57 2.16
C ASP A 79 -12.61 -7.29 1.50
N ASN A 80 -11.76 -6.46 2.11
CA ASN A 80 -10.42 -6.19 1.60
C ASN A 80 -9.50 -7.42 1.72
N ASP A 81 -9.56 -8.17 2.83
CA ASP A 81 -8.79 -9.40 3.03
C ASP A 81 -9.11 -10.44 1.95
N ARG A 82 -10.40 -10.59 1.61
CA ARG A 82 -10.83 -11.46 0.50
C ARG A 82 -10.26 -11.00 -0.85
N ARG A 83 -10.35 -9.70 -1.16
CA ARG A 83 -9.83 -9.16 -2.44
C ARG A 83 -8.31 -9.26 -2.54
N LEU A 84 -7.60 -9.08 -1.43
CA LEU A 84 -6.15 -9.28 -1.36
C LEU A 84 -5.78 -10.76 -1.51
N ALA A 85 -6.53 -11.68 -0.89
CA ALA A 85 -6.33 -13.12 -1.09
C ALA A 85 -6.57 -13.53 -2.55
N GLU A 86 -7.63 -13.02 -3.19
CA GLU A 86 -7.89 -13.23 -4.63
C GLU A 86 -6.75 -12.68 -5.51
N LEU A 87 -6.22 -11.50 -5.19
CA LEU A 87 -5.05 -10.95 -5.89
C LEU A 87 -3.82 -11.84 -5.72
N PHE A 88 -3.47 -12.21 -4.49
CA PHE A 88 -2.27 -12.97 -4.19
C PHE A 88 -2.33 -14.44 -4.62
N ALA A 89 -3.48 -14.93 -5.11
CA ALA A 89 -3.58 -16.22 -5.79
C ALA A 89 -2.82 -16.26 -7.14
N GLY A 90 -2.43 -15.10 -7.69
CA GLY A 90 -1.63 -14.99 -8.90
C GLY A 90 -0.23 -14.41 -8.64
N PRO A 91 -0.07 -13.07 -8.62
CA PRO A 91 1.18 -12.40 -8.26
C PRO A 91 1.59 -12.66 -6.80
N GLU A 92 2.89 -12.83 -6.56
CA GLU A 92 3.45 -12.94 -5.19
C GLU A 92 3.74 -11.59 -4.51
N LEU A 93 3.59 -10.48 -5.21
CA LEU A 93 3.86 -9.12 -4.70
C LEU A 93 2.87 -8.12 -5.30
N LEU A 94 2.49 -7.12 -4.51
CA LEU A 94 1.73 -5.94 -4.95
C LEU A 94 2.62 -4.69 -4.79
N LEU A 95 2.69 -3.88 -5.84
CA LEU A 95 3.48 -2.64 -5.89
C LEU A 95 2.54 -1.46 -6.08
N THR A 96 2.77 -0.39 -5.30
CA THR A 96 1.93 0.82 -5.29
C THR A 96 2.75 2.00 -4.74
N PRO A 97 2.41 3.28 -5.01
CA PRO A 97 3.05 4.38 -4.31
C PRO A 97 2.94 4.22 -2.78
N THR A 98 3.93 4.70 -2.02
CA THR A 98 3.85 4.64 -0.55
C THR A 98 2.88 5.68 -0.01
N THR A 99 2.94 6.89 -0.55
CA THR A 99 2.08 8.03 -0.19
C THR A 99 1.37 8.52 -1.44
N PRO A 100 0.20 9.17 -1.31
CA PRO A 100 -0.53 9.65 -2.46
C PRO A 100 0.05 10.94 -3.07
N GLY A 101 0.91 11.66 -2.34
CA GLY A 101 1.51 12.91 -2.78
C GLY A 101 2.85 13.18 -2.11
N PRO A 102 3.48 14.33 -2.42
CA PRO A 102 4.74 14.75 -1.81
C PRO A 102 4.58 15.02 -0.30
N PRO A 103 5.69 15.16 0.45
CA PRO A 103 5.66 15.63 1.83
C PRO A 103 4.89 16.94 1.94
N HIS A 104 4.02 17.03 2.93
CA HIS A 104 3.28 18.25 3.23
C HIS A 104 4.08 19.16 4.16
N GLY A 105 3.72 20.45 4.17
CA GLY A 105 4.25 21.41 5.14
C GLY A 105 3.73 21.19 6.57
N HIS A 106 4.10 22.09 7.48
CA HIS A 106 3.69 22.02 8.88
C HIS A 106 2.18 22.12 9.12
N GLU A 107 1.43 22.65 8.17
CA GLU A 107 -0.05 22.71 8.18
C GLU A 107 -0.72 21.33 8.04
N GLY A 108 0.06 20.28 7.77
CA GLY A 108 -0.46 18.93 7.58
C GLY A 108 -0.90 18.65 6.15
N PRO A 109 -1.42 17.45 5.88
CA PRO A 109 -1.72 16.99 4.52
C PRO A 109 -3.08 17.49 3.99
N GLY A 110 -3.78 18.35 4.73
CA GLY A 110 -5.15 18.75 4.43
C GLY A 110 -6.14 17.58 4.54
N GLU A 111 -7.10 17.53 3.62
CA GLU A 111 -8.16 16.51 3.59
C GLU A 111 -7.66 15.11 3.17
N ARG A 112 -6.52 15.03 2.46
CA ARG A 112 -5.99 13.77 1.96
C ARG A 112 -4.98 13.21 2.94
N TYR A 113 -5.24 12.04 3.53
CA TYR A 113 -4.26 11.41 4.41
C TYR A 113 -3.01 10.96 3.64
N SER A 114 -1.83 11.41 4.07
CA SER A 114 -0.53 10.98 3.52
C SER A 114 -0.28 9.46 3.67
N THR A 115 -1.00 8.81 4.60
CA THR A 115 -0.94 7.38 4.91
C THR A 115 -2.08 6.56 4.30
N ALA A 116 -2.92 7.15 3.43
CA ALA A 116 -4.09 6.47 2.88
C ALA A 116 -3.75 5.11 2.25
N LEU A 117 -2.67 5.03 1.46
CA LEU A 117 -2.24 3.79 0.79
C LEU A 117 -1.65 2.75 1.75
N THR A 118 -1.08 3.15 2.89
CA THR A 118 -0.49 2.21 3.86
C THR A 118 -1.53 1.63 4.83
N TRP A 119 -2.65 2.34 5.05
CA TRP A 119 -3.73 1.88 5.94
C TRP A 119 -4.34 0.54 5.53
N ALA A 120 -4.43 0.26 4.22
CA ALA A 120 -4.90 -1.04 3.72
C ALA A 120 -4.07 -2.21 4.29
N PHE A 121 -2.76 -2.02 4.42
CA PHE A 121 -1.82 -3.06 4.88
C PHE A 121 -1.67 -3.06 6.41
N ASN A 122 -1.86 -1.93 7.06
CA ASN A 122 -1.99 -1.89 8.53
C ASN A 122 -3.23 -2.65 9.02
N LEU A 123 -4.38 -2.52 8.33
CA LEU A 123 -5.61 -3.21 8.69
C LEU A 123 -5.56 -4.70 8.39
N SER A 124 -5.07 -5.07 7.22
CA SER A 124 -4.99 -6.47 6.81
C SER A 124 -3.85 -7.22 7.49
N GLY A 125 -2.77 -6.51 7.87
CA GLY A 125 -1.57 -7.07 8.49
C GLY A 125 -0.58 -7.66 7.48
N HIS A 126 -0.70 -7.31 6.20
CA HIS A 126 0.24 -7.76 5.18
C HIS A 126 1.61 -7.10 5.40
N PRO A 127 2.72 -7.86 5.30
CA PRO A 127 4.04 -7.28 5.38
C PRO A 127 4.30 -6.37 4.16
N ALA A 128 4.88 -5.20 4.42
CA ALA A 128 5.19 -4.21 3.41
C ALA A 128 6.51 -3.49 3.72
N VAL A 129 7.16 -3.02 2.66
CA VAL A 129 8.38 -2.18 2.69
C VAL A 129 8.11 -0.95 1.83
N SER A 130 8.68 0.18 2.21
CA SER A 130 8.86 1.33 1.32
C SER A 130 10.32 1.45 0.91
N ILE A 131 10.57 1.59 -0.40
CA ILE A 131 11.90 1.91 -0.96
C ILE A 131 11.85 3.24 -1.72
N PRO A 132 12.98 3.95 -1.88
CA PRO A 132 13.06 5.12 -2.74
C PRO A 132 12.64 4.79 -4.18
N ALA A 133 11.83 5.65 -4.79
CA ALA A 133 11.41 5.54 -6.19
C ALA A 133 11.99 6.64 -7.09
N GLY A 134 12.42 7.75 -6.51
CA GLY A 134 12.96 8.92 -7.20
C GLY A 134 12.53 10.21 -6.50
N PHE A 135 12.64 11.32 -7.23
CA PHE A 135 12.27 12.65 -6.77
C PHE A 135 11.26 13.29 -7.73
N GLY A 136 10.34 14.06 -7.18
CA GLY A 136 9.47 14.96 -7.93
C GLY A 136 10.24 16.17 -8.46
N ASP A 137 9.59 16.94 -9.33
CA ASP A 137 10.15 18.19 -9.90
C ASP A 137 10.41 19.26 -8.82
N ASP A 138 9.73 19.13 -7.68
CA ASP A 138 9.91 19.93 -6.47
C ASP A 138 11.11 19.48 -5.61
N GLY A 139 11.82 18.42 -6.02
CA GLY A 139 12.91 17.81 -5.26
C GLY A 139 12.44 16.94 -4.09
N CYS A 140 11.14 16.70 -3.94
CA CYS A 140 10.62 15.85 -2.87
C CYS A 140 10.76 14.36 -3.20
N PRO A 141 11.07 13.51 -2.21
CA PRO A 141 11.20 12.07 -2.43
C PRO A 141 9.83 11.41 -2.67
N VAL A 142 9.81 10.43 -3.57
CA VAL A 142 8.68 9.51 -3.79
C VAL A 142 9.08 8.10 -3.37
N GLY A 143 8.19 7.40 -2.68
CA GLY A 143 8.39 6.02 -2.25
C GLY A 143 7.59 5.01 -3.07
N LEU A 144 8.19 3.85 -3.36
CA LEU A 144 7.50 2.67 -3.87
C LEU A 144 7.26 1.71 -2.70
N GLN A 145 5.99 1.42 -2.44
CA GLN A 145 5.59 0.41 -1.47
C GLN A 145 5.49 -0.96 -2.16
N ILE A 146 6.13 -1.96 -1.55
CA ILE A 146 6.12 -3.36 -2.00
C ILE A 146 5.46 -4.18 -0.88
N VAL A 147 4.40 -4.89 -1.22
CA VAL A 147 3.58 -5.66 -0.28
C VAL A 147 3.63 -7.13 -0.67
N ALA A 148 3.82 -8.00 0.32
CA ALA A 148 3.83 -9.44 0.14
C ALA A 148 2.63 -10.10 0.86
N PRO A 149 2.26 -11.34 0.48
CA PRO A 149 1.36 -12.18 1.26
C PRO A 149 1.86 -12.34 2.70
N HIS A 150 0.95 -12.68 3.61
CA HIS A 150 1.31 -13.01 4.99
C HIS A 150 2.39 -14.09 5.07
N GLY A 151 3.37 -13.88 5.96
CA GLY A 151 4.49 -14.81 6.17
C GLY A 151 5.50 -14.86 5.04
N ARG A 152 5.44 -13.91 4.09
CA ARG A 152 6.36 -13.81 2.94
C ARG A 152 7.29 -12.60 2.99
N GLU A 153 7.71 -12.20 4.17
CA GLU A 153 8.75 -11.19 4.39
C GLU A 153 10.06 -11.56 3.66
N ASP A 154 10.29 -12.85 3.43
CA ASP A 154 11.40 -13.37 2.63
C ASP A 154 11.44 -12.78 1.21
N LEU A 155 10.28 -12.60 0.56
CA LEU A 155 10.18 -11.98 -0.76
C LEU A 155 10.58 -10.52 -0.73
N LEU A 156 10.15 -9.81 0.31
CA LEU A 156 10.44 -8.40 0.51
C LEU A 156 11.94 -8.18 0.67
N LEU A 157 12.56 -8.91 1.60
CA LEU A 157 14.00 -8.82 1.85
C LEU A 157 14.84 -9.20 0.63
N ARG A 158 14.46 -10.25 -0.11
CA ARG A 158 15.15 -10.60 -1.37
C ARG A 158 15.04 -9.50 -2.42
N THR A 159 13.85 -8.93 -2.59
CA THR A 159 13.62 -7.86 -3.57
C THR A 159 14.48 -6.64 -3.24
N ILE A 160 14.52 -6.23 -1.97
CA ILE A 160 15.33 -5.08 -1.53
C ILE A 160 16.84 -5.39 -1.64
N ALA A 161 17.27 -6.60 -1.31
CA ALA A 161 18.69 -6.97 -1.39
C ALA A 161 19.23 -6.82 -2.82
N GLY A 162 18.43 -7.18 -3.83
CA GLY A 162 18.78 -6.97 -5.23
C GLY A 162 18.90 -5.48 -5.59
N VAL A 163 17.99 -4.65 -5.08
CA VAL A 163 18.00 -3.19 -5.27
C VAL A 163 19.23 -2.54 -4.63
N MET A 164 19.51 -2.85 -3.37
CA MET A 164 20.60 -2.22 -2.62
C MET A 164 22.00 -2.61 -3.13
N ALA A 165 22.11 -3.74 -3.83
CA ALA A 165 23.34 -4.15 -4.51
C ALA A 165 23.56 -3.37 -5.81
N ASP A 166 22.50 -2.84 -6.41
CA ASP A 166 22.55 -2.02 -7.62
C ASP A 166 22.67 -0.55 -7.25
N ARG A 167 23.89 0.00 -7.34
CA ARG A 167 24.19 1.41 -7.04
C ARG A 167 23.50 2.41 -7.98
N ALA A 168 22.83 1.93 -9.03
CA ALA A 168 22.11 2.76 -9.99
C ALA A 168 20.62 2.95 -9.67
N PHE A 169 20.11 2.35 -8.58
CA PHE A 169 18.69 2.40 -8.22
C PHE A 169 18.27 3.62 -7.40
#